data_AF-A0A6A5AT82-F1
#
_entry.id   AF-A0A6A5AT82-F1
#
_cell.length_a   1.000
_cell.length_b   1.000
_cell.length_c   1.000
_cell.angle_alpha   90.00
_cell.angle_beta   90.00
_cell.angle_gamma   90.00
#
_symmetry.space_group_name_H-M   'P 1'
#
loop_
_entity.id
_entity.type
_entity.pdbx_description
1 polymer ?
#
loop_
_entity_poly.entity_id
_entity_poly.type
_entity_poly.pdbx_seq_one_letter_code
_entity_poly.pdbx_strand_id
1 'polypeptide(L)' 'MDIIKTWGVVYDRMEDMWAKYACDEFKYILPLLESNCGYGRDNIPQAQDISDFLKECT' A
#
# COMPACT_ATOMS: atom_id res chain seq x y z
N MET A 1 7.87 -15.34 9.06
CA MET A 1 7.36 -16.08 7.88
C MET A 1 5.83 -16.10 7.80
N ASP A 2 5.10 -15.88 8.90
CA ASP A 2 3.62 -15.90 8.90
C ASP A 2 2.99 -14.54 8.56
N ILE A 3 3.54 -13.44 9.10
CA ILE A 3 2.95 -12.09 8.95
C ILE A 3 2.84 -11.60 7.50
N ILE A 4 3.79 -11.93 6.62
CA ILE A 4 3.74 -11.57 5.20
C ILE A 4 2.61 -12.33 4.49
N LYS A 5 2.36 -13.60 4.86
CA LYS A 5 1.26 -14.36 4.28
C LYS A 5 -0.09 -13.80 4.71
N THR A 6 -0.24 -13.46 5.98
CA THR A 6 -1.45 -12.80 6.49
C THR A 6 -1.71 -11.47 5.79
N TRP A 7 -0.65 -10.67 5.61
CA TRP A 7 -0.73 -9.42 4.87
C TRP A 7 -1.16 -9.64 3.42
N GLY A 8 -0.53 -10.59 2.71
CA GLY A 8 -0.88 -10.89 1.32
C GLY A 8 -2.35 -11.27 1.14
N VAL A 9 -2.93 -12.04 2.07
CA VAL A 9 -4.37 -12.37 2.03
C VAL A 9 -5.25 -11.13 2.18
N VAL A 10 -4.89 -10.20 3.06
CA VAL A 10 -5.63 -8.94 3.24
C VAL A 10 -5.45 -8.05 2.01
N TYR A 11 -4.24 -7.94 1.49
CA TYR A 11 -3.90 -7.14 0.33
C TYR A 11 -4.67 -7.59 -0.91
N ASP A 12 -4.66 -8.90 -1.22
CA ASP A 12 -5.39 -9.50 -2.34
C ASP A 12 -6.90 -9.15 -2.27
N ARG A 13 -7.49 -9.15 -1.08
CA ARG A 13 -8.89 -8.78 -0.89
C ARG A 13 -9.15 -7.28 -1.04
N MET A 14 -8.23 -6.46 -0.54
CA MET A 14 -8.36 -5.01 -0.54
C MET A 14 -8.12 -4.41 -1.91
N GLU A 15 -7.20 -4.95 -2.71
CA GLU A 15 -6.92 -4.51 -4.09
C GLU A 15 -8.21 -4.48 -4.94
N ASP A 16 -8.97 -5.57 -4.91
CA ASP A 16 -10.29 -5.67 -5.56
C ASP A 16 -11.29 -4.60 -5.08
N MET A 17 -11.24 -4.28 -3.78
CA MET A 17 -12.15 -3.30 -3.17
C MET A 17 -11.73 -1.87 -3.49
N TRP A 18 -10.43 -1.57 -3.50
CA TRP A 18 -9.92 -0.25 -3.83
C TRP A 18 -10.20 0.12 -5.28
N ALA A 19 -10.05 -0.83 -6.20
CA ALA A 19 -10.41 -0.63 -7.61
C ALA A 19 -11.88 -0.17 -7.78
N LYS A 20 -12.80 -0.78 -7.01
CA LYS A 20 -14.24 -0.55 -7.13
C LYS A 20 -14.75 0.63 -6.30
N TYR A 21 -14.17 0.87 -5.13
CA TYR A 21 -14.77 1.73 -4.10
C TYR A 21 -13.87 2.84 -3.58
N ALA A 22 -12.55 2.78 -3.82
CA ALA A 22 -11.68 3.86 -3.38
C ALA A 22 -11.89 5.12 -4.22
N CYS A 23 -11.68 6.28 -3.58
CA CYS A 23 -11.69 7.57 -4.24
C CYS A 23 -10.48 7.72 -5.18
N ASP A 24 -10.56 8.70 -6.08
CA ASP A 24 -9.56 8.87 -7.13
C ASP A 24 -8.20 9.30 -6.56
N GLU A 25 -8.18 10.05 -5.45
CA GLU A 25 -6.96 10.45 -4.75
C GLU A 25 -6.20 9.23 -4.21
N PHE A 26 -6.92 8.25 -3.65
CA PHE A 26 -6.31 7.02 -3.17
C PHE A 26 -5.75 6.19 -4.33
N LYS A 27 -6.49 6.08 -5.43
CA LYS A 27 -6.03 5.36 -6.64
C LYS A 27 -4.81 6.02 -7.28
N TYR A 28 -4.72 7.34 -7.21
CA TYR A 28 -3.57 8.09 -7.71
C TYR A 28 -2.32 7.85 -6.86
N ILE A 29 -2.46 7.83 -5.52
CA ILE A 29 -1.30 7.67 -4.62
C ILE A 29 -0.87 6.22 -4.43
N LEU A 30 -1.77 5.24 -4.63
CA LEU A 30 -1.48 3.82 -4.41
C LEU A 30 -0.27 3.33 -5.23
N PRO A 31 -0.13 3.59 -6.55
CA PRO A 31 1.07 3.21 -7.31
C PRO A 31 2.35 3.87 -6.78
N LEU A 32 2.25 5.09 -6.23
CA LEU A 32 3.40 5.79 -5.65
C LEU A 32 3.84 5.13 -4.34
N LEU A 33 2.90 4.65 -3.52
CA LEU A 33 3.21 3.88 -2.32
C LEU A 33 3.84 2.53 -2.67
N GLU A 34 3.37 1.88 -3.73
CA GLU A 34 3.96 0.62 -4.22
C GLU A 34 5.40 0.82 -4.69
N SER A 35 5.68 1.89 -5.44
CA SER A 35 7.02 2.16 -5.96
C SER A 35 8.00 2.70 -4.92
N ASN A 36 7.54 3.52 -3.96
CA ASN A 36 8.44 4.24 -3.04
C ASN A 36 8.48 3.68 -1.63
N CYS A 37 7.39 3.06 -1.15
CA CYS A 37 7.28 2.56 0.22
C CYS A 37 7.25 1.02 0.31
N GLY A 38 7.38 0.34 -0.83
CA GLY A 38 7.30 -1.12 -0.91
C GLY A 38 5.91 -1.65 -0.52
N TYR A 39 4.86 -0.85 -0.70
CA TYR A 39 3.48 -1.27 -0.49
C TYR A 39 3.18 -2.41 -1.47
N GLY A 40 2.81 -3.60 -1.01
CA GLY A 40 2.55 -4.69 -1.95
C GLY A 40 2.26 -6.01 -1.28
N ARG A 41 1.72 -6.96 -2.04
CA ARG A 41 1.27 -8.27 -1.53
C ARG A 41 2.29 -9.02 -0.67
N ASP A 42 3.54 -9.06 -1.12
CA ASP A 42 4.61 -9.85 -0.49
C ASP A 42 5.55 -8.99 0.38
N ASN A 43 5.21 -7.71 0.60
CA ASN A 43 6.01 -6.81 1.41
C ASN A 43 5.13 -5.90 2.28
N ILE A 44 5.34 -5.95 3.60
CA ILE A 44 4.66 -5.05 4.52
C ILE A 44 5.45 -3.74 4.55
N PRO A 45 4.87 -2.62 4.10
CA PRO A 45 5.53 -1.32 4.10
C PRO A 45 5.84 -0.88 5.52
N GLN A 46 7.04 -0.33 5.72
CA GLN A 46 7.46 0.14 7.05
C GLN A 46 6.94 1.56 7.32
N ALA A 47 6.60 1.84 8.57
CA ALA A 47 6.05 3.15 8.95
C ALA A 47 7.00 4.32 8.65
N GLN A 48 8.32 4.07 8.70
CA GLN A 48 9.34 5.07 8.40
C GLN A 48 9.29 5.48 6.92
N ASP A 49 9.27 4.50 6.00
CA ASP A 49 9.22 4.74 4.56
C ASP A 49 7.94 5.50 4.15
N ILE A 50 6.82 5.19 4.80
CA ILE A 50 5.55 5.92 4.60
C ILE A 50 5.67 7.34 5.12
N SER A 51 6.23 7.54 6.32
CA SER A 51 6.42 8.86 6.93
C SER A 51 7.27 9.76 6.05
N ASP A 52 8.38 9.24 5.54
CA ASP A 52 9.33 10.02 4.75
C ASP A 52 8.73 10.38 3.38
N PHE A 53 8.05 9.44 2.72
CA PHE A 53 7.31 9.71 1.49
C PHE A 53 6.23 10.79 1.68
N LEU A 54 5.46 10.74 2.76
CA LEU A 54 4.42 11.73 3.03
C LEU A 54 5.01 13.12 3.25
N LYS A 55 6.11 13.24 4.01
CA LYS A 55 6.80 14.53 4.24
C LYS A 55 7.40 15.14 2.97
N GLU A 56 7.77 14.33 1.99
CA GLU A 56 8.26 14.83 0.70
C GLU A 56 7.12 15.28 -0.22
N CYS A 57 5.93 14.68 -0.07
CA CYS A 57 4.76 14.96 -0.88
C CYS A 57 3.84 16.07 -0.32
N THR A 58 4.01 16.48 0.95
CA THR A 58 3.25 17.57 1.62
C THR A 58 4.16 18.56 2.32
#